data_AF-A0A0C2Y3P2-F1
#
_entry.id   AF-A0A0C2Y3P2-F1
#
_cell.length_a   1.000
_cell.length_b   1.000
_cell.length_c   1.000
_cell.angle_alpha   90.00
_cell.angle_beta   90.00
_cell.angle_gamma   90.00
#
_symmetry.space_group_name_H-M   'P 1'
#
loop_
_entity.id
_entity.type
_entity.pdbx_description
1 polymer ?
#
loop_
_entity_poly.entity_id
_entity_poly.type
_entity_poly.pdbx_seq_one_letter_code
_entity_poly.pdbx_strand_id
1 'polypeptide(L)'
;QITVRVPIGKNIIRDLSFPADIPRNDFLDRIYAQMSLNRERDELGWQTCDVGDRAAAQRLADAGDVDQAFDTILDMMKSTRRKKPVFMKIKHLNPVPIETSNKKKEGTRKTDFAYNAELTAVNRNLKCAQHPGENRWCYINPEKPTEHIALGLEEITLWARKIHDNEADSDCLRPPHCLRLDDLRERGRVRSTVSKTTGPPIHVHITNTPLGSSGGNVPMNQPSRGLKRQLSSASESSAESDGESLPLTDVVARLHRRYPQLALPQYLSILKDQGIVYAESV
;
A
#
# COMPACT_ATOMS: atom_id res chain seq x y z
N GLN A 1 5.42 -34.13 -5.68
CA GLN A 1 5.55 -32.71 -5.28
C GLN A 1 6.80 -32.14 -5.91
N ILE A 2 6.76 -30.88 -6.34
CA ILE A 2 7.90 -30.16 -6.92
C ILE A 2 8.24 -28.99 -6.00
N THR A 3 9.52 -28.85 -5.68
CA THR A 3 10.05 -27.73 -4.91
C THR A 3 10.49 -26.62 -5.85
N VAL A 4 10.00 -25.41 -5.61
CA VAL A 4 10.24 -24.22 -6.42
C VAL A 4 10.85 -23.13 -5.55
N ARG A 5 12.01 -22.61 -5.96
CA ARG A 5 12.72 -21.52 -5.28
C ARG A 5 12.42 -20.20 -5.96
N VAL A 6 11.82 -19.27 -5.22
CA VAL A 6 11.50 -17.93 -5.69
C VAL A 6 12.29 -16.87 -4.91
N PRO A 7 12.88 -15.87 -5.59
CA PRO A 7 13.48 -14.73 -4.92
C PRO A 7 12.40 -13.73 -4.49
N ILE A 8 12.34 -13.43 -3.20
CA ILE A 8 11.43 -12.44 -2.61
C ILE A 8 12.27 -11.22 -2.22
N GLY A 9 12.57 -10.35 -3.18
CA GLY A 9 13.39 -9.16 -2.95
C GLY A 9 14.90 -9.41 -3.01
N LYS A 10 15.69 -8.52 -2.40
CA LYS A 10 17.12 -8.38 -2.74
C LYS A 10 18.06 -9.50 -2.29
N ASN A 11 17.67 -10.39 -1.36
CA ASN A 11 18.50 -11.51 -0.89
C ASN A 11 17.71 -12.63 -0.21
N ILE A 12 16.38 -12.61 -0.27
CA ILE A 12 15.55 -13.62 0.41
C ILE A 12 15.09 -14.61 -0.64
N ILE A 13 15.34 -15.90 -0.39
CA ILE A 13 14.86 -17.00 -1.23
C ILE A 13 13.83 -17.76 -0.41
N ARG A 14 12.67 -18.05 -1.01
CA ARG A 14 11.63 -18.88 -0.42
C ARG A 14 11.47 -20.15 -1.24
N ASP A 15 11.41 -21.27 -0.54
CA ASP A 15 11.12 -22.57 -1.12
C ASP A 15 9.61 -22.82 -0.99
N LEU A 16 8.94 -23.05 -2.12
CA LEU A 16 7.52 -23.37 -2.22
C LEU A 16 7.38 -24.82 -2.67
N SER A 17 6.40 -25.55 -2.12
CA SER A 17 6.07 -26.90 -2.55
C SER A 17 4.75 -26.90 -3.30
N PHE A 18 4.77 -27.45 -4.51
CA PHE A 18 3.58 -27.59 -5.35
C PHE A 18 3.27 -29.06 -5.64
N PRO A 19 1.99 -29.45 -5.70
CA PRO A 19 1.61 -30.77 -6.20
C PRO A 19 1.88 -30.83 -7.72
N ALA A 20 2.21 -32.01 -8.25
CA ALA A 20 2.64 -32.15 -9.66
C ALA A 20 1.49 -31.91 -10.65
N ASP A 21 0.26 -32.13 -10.18
CA ASP A 21 -1.03 -31.96 -10.85
C ASP A 21 -1.65 -30.57 -10.64
N ILE A 22 -0.92 -29.60 -10.08
CA ILE A 22 -1.42 -28.23 -9.95
C ILE A 22 -1.83 -27.65 -11.32
N PRO A 23 -3.01 -27.01 -11.45
CA PRO A 23 -3.37 -26.29 -12.66
C PRO A 23 -2.31 -25.25 -13.03
N ARG A 24 -1.89 -25.20 -14.29
CA ARG A 24 -0.72 -24.37 -14.69
C ARG A 24 -0.95 -22.88 -14.50
N ASN A 25 -2.19 -22.43 -14.70
CA ASN A 25 -2.59 -21.06 -14.41
C ASN A 25 -2.49 -20.73 -12.91
N ASP A 26 -2.96 -21.62 -12.01
CA ASP A 26 -2.86 -21.43 -10.56
C ASP A 26 -1.39 -21.43 -10.10
N PHE A 27 -0.55 -22.28 -10.70
CA PHE A 27 0.89 -22.25 -10.48
C PHE A 27 1.48 -20.86 -10.82
N LEU A 28 1.23 -20.35 -12.03
CA LEU A 28 1.74 -19.03 -12.44
C LEU A 28 1.19 -17.92 -11.53
N ASP A 29 -0.11 -17.89 -11.26
CA ASP A 29 -0.74 -16.85 -10.44
C ASP A 29 -0.14 -16.80 -9.03
N ARG A 30 0.14 -17.96 -8.42
CA ARG A 30 0.81 -18.03 -7.11
C ARG A 30 2.25 -17.55 -7.17
N ILE A 31 3.00 -17.84 -8.24
CA ILE A 31 4.38 -17.37 -8.40
C ILE A 31 4.41 -15.85 -8.60
N TYR A 32 3.56 -15.32 -9.47
CA TYR A 32 3.41 -13.87 -9.70
C TYR A 32 3.03 -13.15 -8.40
N ALA A 33 2.03 -13.65 -7.67
CA ALA A 33 1.64 -13.09 -6.38
C ALA A 33 2.81 -13.14 -5.38
N GLN A 34 3.50 -14.28 -5.26
CA GLN A 34 4.57 -14.46 -4.28
C GLN A 34 5.80 -13.59 -4.55
N MET A 35 6.06 -13.23 -5.81
CA MET A 35 7.13 -12.32 -6.22
C MET A 35 6.66 -10.86 -6.34
N SER A 36 5.37 -10.58 -6.08
CA SER A 36 4.74 -9.27 -6.26
C SER A 36 4.93 -8.69 -7.67
N LEU A 37 4.80 -9.54 -8.68
CA LEU A 37 4.96 -9.20 -10.09
C LEU A 37 3.61 -9.04 -10.79
N ASN A 38 3.59 -8.27 -11.87
CA ASN A 38 2.44 -8.06 -12.75
C ASN A 38 2.54 -8.94 -14.00
N ARG A 39 1.55 -9.80 -14.21
CA ARG A 39 1.49 -10.78 -15.32
C ARG A 39 1.57 -10.16 -16.72
N GLU A 40 1.15 -8.91 -16.90
CA GLU A 40 1.15 -8.25 -18.21
C GLU A 40 2.49 -7.58 -18.55
N ARG A 41 3.29 -7.25 -17.53
CA ARG A 41 4.51 -6.44 -17.68
C ARG A 41 5.78 -7.23 -17.41
N ASP A 42 5.70 -8.16 -16.47
CA ASP A 42 6.84 -8.88 -15.96
C ASP A 42 6.92 -10.28 -16.57
N GLU A 43 8.11 -10.63 -17.02
CA GLU A 43 8.43 -11.90 -17.65
C GLU A 43 9.15 -12.81 -16.66
N LEU A 44 8.63 -14.02 -16.50
CA LEU A 44 9.25 -15.05 -15.68
C LEU A 44 10.11 -15.98 -16.53
N GLY A 45 11.17 -16.46 -15.91
CA GLY A 45 11.95 -17.57 -16.42
C GLY A 45 12.27 -18.57 -15.32
N TRP A 46 12.71 -19.75 -15.73
CA TRP A 46 13.01 -20.86 -14.85
C TRP A 46 14.36 -21.49 -15.20
N GLN A 47 14.96 -22.14 -14.21
CA GLN A 47 16.20 -22.91 -14.34
C GLN A 47 16.16 -24.13 -13.44
N THR A 48 16.87 -25.18 -13.84
CA THR A 48 17.11 -26.34 -12.97
C THR A 48 18.19 -26.02 -11.93
N CYS A 49 18.20 -26.75 -10.82
CA CYS A 49 19.17 -26.56 -9.73
C CYS A 49 20.65 -26.71 -10.14
N ASP A 50 20.92 -27.43 -11.23
CA ASP A 50 22.28 -27.75 -11.70
C ASP A 50 22.87 -26.65 -12.57
N VAL A 51 22.01 -25.83 -13.14
CA VAL A 51 22.42 -24.73 -14.00
C VAL A 51 22.96 -23.60 -13.12
N GLY A 52 24.17 -23.14 -13.43
CA GLY A 52 24.82 -22.05 -12.72
C GLY A 52 24.05 -20.74 -12.86
N ASP A 53 24.17 -19.84 -11.87
CA ASP A 53 23.34 -18.63 -11.79
C ASP A 53 23.53 -17.65 -12.97
N ARG A 54 24.63 -17.78 -13.73
CA ARG A 54 24.94 -16.97 -14.92
C ARG A 54 24.34 -17.48 -16.22
N ALA A 55 23.83 -18.71 -16.25
CA ALA A 55 23.22 -19.23 -17.47
C ALA A 55 21.92 -18.47 -17.78
N ALA A 56 21.52 -18.48 -19.05
CA ALA A 56 20.22 -17.96 -19.46
C ALA A 56 19.09 -18.78 -18.82
N ALA A 57 18.07 -18.10 -18.31
CA ALA A 57 16.87 -18.76 -17.83
C ALA A 57 15.93 -19.03 -19.00
N GLN A 58 15.25 -20.17 -18.96
CA GLN A 58 14.24 -20.53 -19.95
C GLN A 58 12.97 -19.75 -19.64
N ARG A 59 12.25 -19.27 -20.66
CA ARG A 59 11.03 -18.49 -20.47
C ARG A 59 9.92 -19.35 -19.83
N LEU A 60 9.07 -18.71 -19.04
CA LEU A 60 7.92 -19.33 -18.37
C LEU A 60 6.68 -18.43 -18.53
N ALA A 61 6.11 -18.38 -19.73
CA ALA A 61 5.01 -17.45 -20.06
C ALA A 61 3.64 -18.13 -20.17
N ASP A 62 3.59 -19.37 -20.66
CA ASP A 62 2.34 -20.09 -20.89
C ASP A 62 2.31 -21.47 -20.19
N ALA A 63 1.18 -22.15 -20.30
CA ALA A 63 1.00 -23.47 -19.70
C ALA A 63 1.96 -24.52 -20.29
N GLY A 64 2.34 -24.40 -21.58
CA GLY A 64 3.26 -25.32 -22.24
C GLY A 64 4.68 -25.19 -21.70
N ASP A 65 5.15 -23.95 -21.49
CA ASP A 65 6.44 -23.70 -20.83
C ASP A 65 6.48 -24.31 -19.42
N VAL A 66 5.36 -24.19 -18.68
CA VAL A 66 5.23 -24.77 -17.34
C VAL A 66 5.24 -26.29 -17.40
N ASP A 67 4.50 -26.92 -18.33
CA ASP A 67 4.52 -28.37 -18.51
C ASP A 67 5.93 -28.87 -18.82
N GLN A 68 6.63 -28.22 -19.74
CA GLN A 68 8.02 -28.54 -20.07
C GLN A 68 8.95 -28.42 -18.86
N ALA A 69 8.78 -27.38 -18.05
CA ALA A 69 9.54 -27.18 -16.83
C ALA A 69 9.27 -28.29 -15.81
N PHE A 70 8.00 -28.62 -15.60
CA PHE A 70 7.58 -29.67 -14.68
C PHE A 70 8.10 -31.04 -15.12
N ASP A 71 7.96 -31.40 -16.39
CA ASP A 71 8.46 -32.66 -16.94
C ASP A 71 9.96 -32.80 -16.76
N THR A 72 10.72 -31.74 -17.09
CA THR A 72 12.18 -31.72 -16.90
C THR A 72 12.56 -31.96 -15.44
N ILE A 73 11.88 -31.30 -14.50
CA ILE A 73 12.15 -31.43 -13.08
C ILE A 73 11.74 -32.82 -12.56
N LEU A 74 10.60 -33.35 -13.00
CA LEU A 74 10.14 -34.69 -12.62
C LEU A 74 11.08 -35.78 -13.14
N ASP A 75 11.59 -35.65 -14.37
CA ASP A 75 12.55 -36.57 -14.93
C ASP A 75 13.90 -36.51 -14.19
N MET A 76 14.33 -35.32 -13.77
CA MET A 76 15.47 -35.17 -12.87
C MET A 76 15.22 -35.85 -11.51
N MET A 77 14.01 -35.78 -10.97
CA MET A 77 13.65 -36.44 -9.70
C MET A 77 13.60 -37.96 -9.80
N LYS A 78 13.20 -38.53 -10.96
CA LYS A 78 13.20 -39.98 -11.20
C LYS A 78 14.62 -40.58 -11.30
N SER A 79 15.63 -39.75 -11.50
CA SER A 79 17.02 -40.21 -11.64
C SER A 79 17.60 -40.73 -10.31
N THR A 80 17.74 -42.05 -10.20
CA THR A 80 18.27 -42.74 -9.00
C THR A 80 19.75 -42.44 -8.70
N ARG A 81 20.48 -41.86 -9.67
CA ARG A 81 21.90 -41.54 -9.52
C ARG A 81 22.14 -40.21 -8.80
N ARG A 82 21.12 -39.37 -8.63
CA ARG A 82 21.26 -38.05 -7.99
C ARG A 82 21.29 -38.17 -6.48
N LYS A 83 22.25 -37.46 -5.87
CA LYS A 83 22.32 -37.24 -4.41
C LYS A 83 21.87 -35.85 -3.97
N LYS A 84 21.81 -34.88 -4.89
CA LYS A 84 21.44 -33.49 -4.58
C LYS A 84 19.93 -33.29 -4.69
N PRO A 85 19.32 -32.45 -3.83
CA PRO A 85 17.91 -32.12 -3.93
C PRO A 85 17.62 -31.43 -5.27
N VAL A 86 16.56 -31.85 -5.94
CA VAL A 86 16.10 -31.28 -7.20
C VAL A 86 15.07 -30.19 -6.91
N PHE A 87 15.28 -29.00 -7.46
CA PHE A 87 14.34 -27.89 -7.36
C PHE A 87 14.39 -27.03 -8.62
N MET A 88 13.27 -26.37 -8.90
CA MET A 88 13.15 -25.36 -9.95
C MET A 88 13.48 -23.98 -9.37
N LYS A 89 14.40 -23.23 -9.98
CA LYS A 89 14.67 -21.83 -9.64
C LYS A 89 13.85 -20.93 -10.55
N ILE A 90 13.08 -20.00 -10.00
CA ILE A 90 12.38 -18.96 -10.76
C ILE A 90 13.22 -17.67 -10.77
N LYS A 91 13.23 -16.98 -11.91
CA LYS A 91 13.91 -15.70 -12.11
C LYS A 91 12.97 -14.71 -12.79
N HIS A 92 13.08 -13.44 -12.40
CA HIS A 92 12.48 -12.32 -13.12
C HIS A 92 13.42 -11.94 -14.28
N LEU A 93 12.95 -12.03 -15.53
CA LEU A 93 13.78 -11.84 -16.73
C LEU A 93 13.98 -10.38 -17.10
N ASN A 94 12.99 -9.53 -16.85
CA ASN A 94 12.99 -8.12 -17.19
C ASN A 94 12.76 -7.23 -15.95
N PRO A 95 13.58 -7.36 -14.89
CA PRO A 95 13.44 -6.48 -13.73
C PRO A 95 13.57 -5.05 -14.20
N VAL A 96 12.48 -4.27 -14.06
CA VAL A 96 12.51 -2.83 -14.29
C VAL A 96 13.71 -2.32 -13.52
N PRO A 97 14.73 -1.74 -14.19
CA PRO A 97 15.86 -1.17 -13.50
C PRO A 97 15.26 -0.18 -12.52
N ILE A 98 15.35 -0.49 -11.23
CA ILE A 98 14.94 0.46 -10.20
C ILE A 98 15.82 1.64 -10.50
N GLU A 99 15.24 2.71 -11.07
CA GLU A 99 15.98 3.91 -11.39
C GLU A 99 16.72 4.25 -10.11
N THR A 100 18.04 4.07 -10.14
CA THR A 100 18.89 4.38 -9.01
C THR A 100 18.88 5.89 -8.97
N SER A 101 17.82 6.46 -8.39
CA SER A 101 17.66 7.88 -8.16
C SER A 101 18.99 8.33 -7.59
N ASN A 102 19.71 9.13 -8.36
CA ASN A 102 21.11 9.43 -8.14
C ASN A 102 21.32 9.82 -6.67
N LYS A 103 21.91 8.90 -5.92
CA LYS A 103 22.83 9.09 -4.80
C LYS A 103 22.72 10.44 -4.07
N LYS A 104 21.54 10.78 -3.56
CA LYS A 104 21.44 11.71 -2.43
C LYS A 104 21.83 10.90 -1.21
N LYS A 105 23.13 10.95 -0.89
CA LYS A 105 23.80 10.48 0.34
C LYS A 105 22.96 9.50 1.15
N GLU A 106 23.19 8.22 0.89
CA GLU A 106 22.69 7.05 1.61
C GLU A 106 23.20 7.05 3.07
N GLY A 107 22.69 8.00 3.86
CA GLY A 107 22.53 7.84 5.29
C GLY A 107 21.07 7.47 5.53
N THR A 108 20.81 6.61 6.51
CA THR A 108 19.44 6.32 7.01
C THR A 108 18.63 5.25 6.27
N ARG A 109 19.25 4.18 5.75
CA ARG A 109 18.55 2.90 5.47
C ARG A 109 18.84 1.77 6.47
N LYS A 110 19.68 2.03 7.48
CA LYS A 110 19.90 1.07 8.58
C LYS A 110 18.75 1.02 9.59
N THR A 111 17.83 1.99 9.56
CA THR A 111 16.69 2.03 10.48
C THR A 111 15.63 1.00 10.14
N ASP A 112 15.45 0.64 8.86
CA ASP A 112 14.37 -0.30 8.47
C ASP A 112 14.64 -1.76 8.88
N PHE A 113 15.87 -2.09 9.27
CA PHE A 113 16.17 -3.39 9.89
C PHE A 113 16.00 -3.40 11.41
N ALA A 114 16.01 -2.23 12.06
CA ALA A 114 16.04 -2.16 13.52
C ALA A 114 14.75 -2.68 14.17
N TYR A 115 13.60 -2.54 13.48
CA TYR A 115 12.28 -2.86 14.02
C TYR A 115 11.53 -3.96 13.25
N ASN A 116 12.24 -4.86 12.55
CA ASN A 116 11.61 -5.90 11.72
C ASN A 116 10.86 -6.95 12.57
N ALA A 117 11.34 -7.24 13.79
CA ALA A 117 10.66 -8.14 14.71
C ALA A 117 9.30 -7.57 15.14
N GLU A 118 9.28 -6.28 15.48
CA GLU A 118 8.11 -5.50 15.86
C GLU A 118 7.14 -5.39 14.69
N LEU A 119 7.64 -5.12 13.48
CA LEU A 119 6.82 -5.09 12.27
C LEU A 119 6.12 -6.42 12.01
N THR A 120 6.83 -7.54 12.21
CA THR A 120 6.26 -8.88 12.10
C THR A 120 5.19 -9.13 13.16
N ALA A 121 5.41 -8.66 14.39
CA ALA A 121 4.44 -8.76 15.49
C ALA A 121 3.16 -7.95 15.21
N VAL A 122 3.30 -6.68 14.80
CA VAL A 122 2.18 -5.81 14.41
C VAL A 122 1.38 -6.43 13.26
N ASN A 123 2.07 -6.91 12.22
CA ASN A 123 1.44 -7.58 11.08
C ASN A 123 0.64 -8.81 11.49
N ARG A 124 1.12 -9.57 12.48
CA ARG A 124 0.42 -10.75 12.99
C ARG A 124 -0.80 -10.37 13.82
N ASN A 125 -0.67 -9.38 14.70
CA ASN A 125 -1.70 -8.98 15.65
C ASN A 125 -2.84 -8.20 14.98
N LEU A 126 -2.55 -7.44 13.91
CA LEU A 126 -3.56 -6.61 13.21
C LEU A 126 -4.15 -7.29 11.97
N LYS A 127 -3.89 -8.57 11.74
CA LYS A 127 -4.53 -9.33 10.66
C LYS A 127 -6.03 -9.47 10.93
N CYS A 128 -6.83 -8.93 10.03
CA CYS A 128 -8.27 -8.93 10.15
C CYS A 128 -8.90 -10.18 9.52
N ALA A 129 -9.75 -10.89 10.27
CA ALA A 129 -10.51 -12.02 9.74
C ALA A 129 -11.60 -11.60 8.74
N GLN A 130 -12.19 -10.41 8.91
CA GLN A 130 -13.27 -9.90 8.04
C GLN A 130 -12.76 -9.34 6.71
N HIS A 131 -11.49 -8.90 6.65
CA HIS A 131 -10.88 -8.31 5.46
C HIS A 131 -9.72 -9.19 4.98
N PRO A 132 -10.01 -10.38 4.40
CA PRO A 132 -8.97 -11.26 3.88
C PRO A 132 -8.24 -10.57 2.72
N GLY A 133 -6.92 -10.72 2.69
CA GLY A 133 -6.07 -10.19 1.63
C GLY A 133 -4.63 -9.99 2.09
N GLU A 134 -3.73 -9.98 1.12
CA GLU A 134 -2.36 -9.56 1.34
C GLU A 134 -2.34 -8.05 1.64
N ASN A 135 -1.56 -7.65 2.64
CA ASN A 135 -1.46 -6.26 3.11
C ASN A 135 -2.78 -5.63 3.58
N ARG A 136 -3.69 -6.43 4.12
CA ARG A 136 -4.91 -5.93 4.77
C ARG A 136 -4.83 -6.12 6.27
N TRP A 137 -4.60 -5.00 6.95
CA TRP A 137 -4.59 -4.92 8.41
C TRP A 137 -5.72 -4.02 8.88
N CYS A 138 -6.30 -4.36 10.03
CA CYS A 138 -7.28 -3.48 10.65
C CYS A 138 -6.97 -3.34 12.13
N TYR A 139 -7.11 -2.12 12.63
CA TYR A 139 -7.30 -1.93 14.04
C TYR A 139 -8.75 -2.26 14.40
N ILE A 140 -8.92 -3.08 15.43
CA ILE A 140 -10.22 -3.46 15.98
C ILE A 140 -10.28 -2.85 17.37
N ASN A 141 -11.24 -1.96 17.60
CA ASN A 141 -11.42 -1.39 18.93
C ASN A 141 -11.94 -2.50 19.87
N PRO A 142 -11.26 -2.82 20.99
CA PRO A 142 -11.71 -3.86 21.91
C PRO A 142 -13.09 -3.58 22.52
N GLU A 143 -13.49 -2.31 22.66
CA GLU A 143 -14.82 -1.93 23.15
C GLU A 143 -15.92 -2.15 22.10
N LYS A 144 -15.54 -2.14 20.81
CA LYS A 144 -16.44 -2.25 19.67
C LYS A 144 -15.85 -3.16 18.59
N PRO A 145 -15.88 -4.49 18.80
CA PRO A 145 -15.22 -5.45 17.92
C PRO A 145 -15.78 -5.50 16.49
N THR A 146 -16.94 -4.87 16.24
CA THR A 146 -17.53 -4.71 14.91
C THR A 146 -16.97 -3.51 14.14
N GLU A 147 -16.29 -2.57 14.80
CA GLU A 147 -15.68 -1.41 14.16
C GLU A 147 -14.24 -1.73 13.75
N HIS A 148 -14.04 -1.95 12.45
CA HIS A 148 -12.73 -2.18 11.85
C HIS A 148 -12.22 -0.89 11.18
N ILE A 149 -11.02 -0.45 11.55
CA ILE A 149 -10.34 0.67 10.89
C ILE A 149 -9.23 0.09 10.03
N ALA A 150 -9.35 0.23 8.71
CA ALA A 150 -8.33 -0.26 7.78
C ALA A 150 -7.03 0.53 7.94
N LEU A 151 -5.91 -0.19 8.01
CA LEU A 151 -4.57 0.39 8.11
C LEU A 151 -3.76 0.04 6.86
N GLY A 152 -3.04 1.02 6.33
CA GLY A 152 -2.08 0.83 5.26
C GLY A 152 -0.70 0.45 5.81
N LEU A 153 0.23 0.21 4.88
CA LEU A 153 1.61 -0.16 5.22
C LEU A 153 2.32 0.95 6.00
N GLU A 154 2.04 2.22 5.71
CA GLU A 154 2.63 3.37 6.39
C GLU A 154 2.27 3.39 7.87
N GLU A 155 0.98 3.21 8.20
CA GLU A 155 0.49 3.19 9.58
C GLU A 155 1.07 2.01 10.37
N ILE A 156 1.15 0.84 9.73
CA ILE A 156 1.71 -0.38 10.32
C ILE A 156 3.21 -0.24 10.60
N THR A 157 3.95 0.34 9.66
CA THR A 157 5.39 0.61 9.81
C THR A 157 5.64 1.63 10.92
N LEU A 158 4.82 2.68 10.99
CA LEU A 158 4.89 3.67 12.05
C LEU A 158 4.60 3.04 13.42
N TRP A 159 3.60 2.18 13.52
CA TRP A 159 3.28 1.46 14.76
C TRP A 159 4.45 0.58 15.21
N ALA A 160 5.03 -0.21 14.30
CA ALA A 160 6.19 -1.04 14.59
C ALA A 160 7.37 -0.22 15.14
N ARG A 161 7.65 0.94 14.53
CA ARG A 161 8.67 1.86 15.02
C ARG A 161 8.35 2.37 16.43
N LYS A 162 7.09 2.72 16.71
CA LYS A 162 6.67 3.17 18.05
C LYS A 162 6.78 2.10 19.12
N ILE A 163 6.55 0.83 18.78
CA ILE A 163 6.80 -0.29 19.69
C ILE A 163 8.30 -0.42 19.97
N HIS A 164 9.13 -0.33 18.92
CA HIS A 164 10.58 -0.39 19.06
C HIS A 164 11.14 0.73 19.96
N ASP A 165 10.59 1.94 19.83
CA ASP A 165 10.93 3.10 20.67
C ASP A 165 10.32 3.01 22.09
N ASN A 166 9.59 1.93 22.43
CA ASN A 166 8.83 1.74 23.67
C ASN A 166 7.75 2.81 23.94
N GLU A 167 7.25 3.44 22.88
CA GLU A 167 6.18 4.46 22.95
C GLU A 167 4.78 3.87 22.69
N ALA A 168 4.70 2.60 22.30
CA ALA A 168 3.45 1.90 22.04
C ALA A 168 3.48 0.47 22.60
N ASP A 169 2.29 -0.08 22.79
CA ASP A 169 2.08 -1.43 23.30
C ASP A 169 2.40 -2.49 22.23
N SER A 170 3.19 -3.50 22.60
CA SER A 170 3.59 -4.61 21.73
C SER A 170 2.42 -5.49 21.31
N ASP A 171 1.39 -5.59 22.17
CA ASP A 171 0.19 -6.38 21.88
C ASP A 171 -0.76 -5.68 20.89
N CYS A 172 -0.43 -4.45 20.50
CA CYS A 172 -1.18 -3.65 19.54
C CYS A 172 -2.64 -3.39 19.97
N LEU A 173 -2.94 -3.46 21.27
CA LEU A 173 -4.29 -3.24 21.81
C LEU A 173 -4.68 -1.76 21.71
N ARG A 174 -3.70 -0.88 21.84
CA ARG A 174 -3.88 0.57 21.78
C ARG A 174 -3.03 1.18 20.66
N PRO A 175 -3.64 1.98 19.76
CA PRO A 175 -2.94 2.67 18.70
C PRO A 175 -1.98 3.71 19.27
N PRO A 176 -0.78 3.88 18.70
CA PRO A 176 0.10 4.99 19.03
C PRO A 176 -0.63 6.33 18.87
N HIS A 177 -0.42 7.27 19.79
CA HIS A 177 -1.06 8.60 19.76
C HIS A 177 -0.85 9.39 18.46
N CYS A 178 0.20 9.09 17.69
CA CYS A 178 0.48 9.72 16.41
C CYS A 178 -0.35 9.14 15.24
N LEU A 179 -0.97 7.97 15.40
CA LEU A 179 -1.95 7.46 14.45
C LEU A 179 -3.26 8.19 14.74
N ARG A 180 -3.51 9.26 13.98
CA ARG A 180 -4.80 9.97 13.99
C ARG A 180 -5.87 9.05 13.40
N LEU A 181 -6.39 8.15 14.23
CA LEU A 181 -7.37 7.15 13.80
C LEU A 181 -8.64 7.79 13.25
N ASP A 182 -9.00 8.98 13.73
CA ASP A 182 -10.16 9.72 13.26
C ASP A 182 -9.99 10.11 11.79
N ASP A 183 -8.85 10.67 11.39
CA ASP A 183 -8.50 10.97 9.99
C ASP A 183 -8.57 9.69 9.11
N LEU A 184 -8.18 8.53 9.65
CA LEU A 184 -8.23 7.25 8.93
C LEU A 184 -9.66 6.72 8.75
N ARG A 185 -10.54 6.92 9.75
CA ARG A 185 -11.95 6.57 9.66
C ARG A 185 -12.65 7.36 8.56
N GLU A 186 -12.30 8.64 8.44
CA GLU A 186 -12.86 9.52 7.41
C GLU A 186 -12.38 9.15 6.01
N ARG A 187 -11.10 8.79 5.86
CA ARG A 187 -10.52 8.38 4.57
C ARG A 187 -11.27 7.21 3.92
N GLY A 188 -11.83 6.30 4.72
CA GLY A 188 -12.60 5.15 4.23
C GLY A 188 -14.02 5.49 3.75
N ARG A 189 -14.63 6.57 4.25
CA ARG A 189 -16.02 6.95 3.92
C ARG A 189 -16.14 7.86 2.70
N VAL A 190 -15.08 8.59 2.36
CA VAL A 190 -15.09 9.49 1.19
C VAL A 190 -14.77 8.71 -0.09
N ARG A 191 -15.68 7.82 -0.51
CA ARG A 191 -15.89 7.67 -1.96
C ARG A 191 -16.57 8.96 -2.40
N SER A 192 -15.75 9.93 -2.79
CA SER A 192 -16.21 11.14 -3.46
C SER A 192 -16.94 10.74 -4.73
N THR A 193 -18.25 10.50 -4.61
CA THR A 193 -19.16 10.78 -5.70
C THR A 193 -18.97 12.26 -5.94
N VAL A 194 -18.22 12.60 -6.99
CA VAL A 194 -18.07 13.95 -7.51
C VAL A 194 -19.47 14.53 -7.61
N SER A 195 -19.87 15.28 -6.58
CA SER A 195 -21.08 16.07 -6.58
C SER A 195 -20.82 17.11 -7.64
N LYS A 196 -21.50 16.95 -8.78
CA LYS A 196 -21.54 17.94 -9.86
C LYS A 196 -21.81 19.29 -9.22
N THR A 197 -20.79 20.12 -9.12
CA THR A 197 -20.95 21.52 -8.79
C THR A 197 -21.76 22.14 -9.91
N THR A 198 -23.01 22.51 -9.62
CA THR A 198 -23.90 23.28 -10.48
C THR A 198 -23.45 24.75 -10.55
N GLY A 199 -22.14 24.96 -10.66
CA GLY A 199 -21.56 26.26 -10.99
C GLY A 199 -21.49 26.40 -12.51
N PRO A 200 -21.63 27.63 -13.06
CA PRO A 200 -21.40 27.85 -14.47
C PRO A 200 -19.98 27.36 -14.84
N PRO A 201 -19.80 26.70 -15.98
CA PRO A 201 -18.52 26.14 -16.39
C PRO A 201 -17.48 27.26 -16.51
N ILE A 202 -16.51 27.27 -15.60
CA ILE A 202 -15.33 28.13 -15.72
C ILE A 202 -14.45 27.50 -16.81
N HIS A 203 -14.62 27.99 -18.04
CA HIS A 203 -13.71 27.68 -19.15
C HIS A 203 -12.38 28.39 -18.90
N VAL A 204 -11.38 27.66 -18.41
CA VAL A 204 -10.00 28.13 -18.37
C VAL A 204 -9.41 27.92 -19.76
N HIS A 205 -9.36 28.98 -20.55
CA HIS A 205 -8.76 28.96 -21.89
C HIS A 205 -7.23 29.02 -21.74
N ILE A 206 -6.57 27.87 -21.63
CA ILE A 206 -5.11 27.80 -21.70
C ILE A 206 -4.74 27.78 -23.19
N THR A 207 -4.51 28.97 -23.76
CA THR A 207 -3.91 29.14 -25.09
C THR A 207 -2.43 28.76 -25.04
N ASN A 208 -2.15 27.47 -25.13
CA ASN A 208 -0.87 26.99 -25.63
C ASN A 208 -1.07 26.58 -27.09
N THR A 209 -0.76 27.51 -27.99
CA THR A 209 -0.64 27.25 -29.43
C THR A 209 0.58 26.38 -29.72
N PRO A 210 0.43 25.19 -30.33
CA PRO A 210 1.44 24.63 -31.20
C PRO A 210 1.10 25.00 -32.65
N LEU A 211 2.05 25.64 -33.32
CA LEU A 211 2.02 25.89 -34.75
C LEU A 211 1.99 24.57 -35.53
N GLY A 212 0.99 24.43 -36.41
CA GLY A 212 1.10 23.73 -37.68
C GLY A 212 0.86 22.23 -37.66
N SER A 213 -0.19 21.76 -38.31
CA SER A 213 -0.12 21.40 -39.73
C SER A 213 -1.49 21.02 -40.28
N SER A 214 -1.65 21.29 -41.56
CA SER A 214 -2.88 21.23 -42.36
C SER A 214 -3.47 19.84 -42.56
N GLY A 215 -4.80 19.82 -42.72
CA GLY A 215 -5.46 19.08 -43.81
C GLY A 215 -6.34 17.89 -43.41
N GLY A 216 -7.63 17.99 -43.72
CA GLY A 216 -8.49 16.81 -43.84
C GLY A 216 -9.95 17.01 -43.41
N ASN A 217 -10.80 17.42 -44.34
CA ASN A 217 -12.26 17.41 -44.22
C ASN A 217 -12.81 15.99 -44.03
N VAL A 218 -13.65 15.77 -43.00
CA VAL A 218 -14.78 14.80 -43.04
C VAL A 218 -15.89 15.28 -42.08
N PRO A 219 -17.15 15.46 -42.53
CA PRO A 219 -18.28 15.67 -41.64
C PRO A 219 -19.01 14.35 -41.41
N MET A 220 -19.25 13.95 -40.15
CA MET A 220 -20.25 12.92 -39.88
C MET A 220 -20.96 13.17 -38.55
N ASN A 221 -22.25 13.48 -38.69
CA ASN A 221 -23.27 13.63 -37.66
C ASN A 221 -23.41 12.36 -36.82
N GLN A 222 -23.52 12.49 -35.50
CA GLN A 222 -24.37 11.61 -34.69
C GLN A 222 -25.04 12.34 -33.51
N PRO A 223 -26.31 12.03 -33.21
CA PRO A 223 -27.12 12.72 -32.21
C PRO A 223 -26.96 12.13 -30.80
N SER A 224 -26.98 13.05 -29.83
CA SER A 224 -26.99 12.82 -28.39
C SER A 224 -28.34 12.27 -27.90
N ARG A 225 -28.32 11.12 -27.21
CA ARG A 225 -29.45 10.63 -26.40
C ARG A 225 -29.24 10.99 -24.94
N GLY A 226 -30.07 11.91 -24.46
CA GLY A 226 -30.14 12.32 -23.06
C GLY A 226 -30.78 11.27 -22.16
N LEU A 227 -30.16 11.02 -21.02
CA LEU A 227 -30.73 10.25 -19.91
C LEU A 227 -31.03 11.20 -18.75
N LYS A 228 -32.33 11.46 -18.53
CA LYS A 228 -32.87 12.11 -17.33
C LYS A 228 -32.63 11.20 -16.12
N ARG A 229 -31.94 11.70 -15.10
CA ARG A 229 -31.87 11.06 -13.78
C ARG A 229 -32.57 11.97 -12.78
N GLN A 230 -33.67 11.47 -12.21
CA GLN A 230 -34.43 12.12 -11.14
C GLN A 230 -33.57 12.17 -9.86
N LEU A 231 -33.56 13.33 -9.22
CA LEU A 231 -32.97 13.55 -7.89
C LEU A 231 -34.11 13.52 -6.86
N SER A 232 -33.99 12.63 -5.88
CA SER A 232 -34.82 12.64 -4.67
C SER A 232 -34.07 13.43 -3.60
N SER A 233 -34.71 14.50 -3.13
CA SER A 233 -34.27 15.35 -2.03
C SER A 233 -34.61 14.68 -0.69
N ALA A 234 -33.63 14.54 0.20
CA ALA A 234 -33.85 14.22 1.61
C ALA A 234 -33.08 15.25 2.43
N SER A 235 -33.83 16.13 3.09
CA SER A 235 -33.33 17.05 4.11
C SER A 235 -33.17 16.30 5.42
N GLU A 236 -31.98 16.34 6.02
CA GLU A 236 -31.78 15.95 7.40
C GLU A 236 -31.13 17.12 8.15
N SER A 237 -31.72 17.39 9.31
CA SER A 237 -31.50 18.54 10.19
C SER A 237 -30.16 18.47 10.93
N SER A 238 -29.32 19.49 10.75
CA SER A 238 -28.15 19.73 11.60
C SER A 238 -28.58 20.20 12.98
N ALA A 239 -28.32 19.39 14.01
CA ALA A 239 -28.34 19.83 15.39
C ALA A 239 -27.04 20.60 15.67
N GLU A 240 -27.17 21.88 16.02
CA GLU A 240 -26.04 22.75 16.36
C GLU A 240 -25.48 22.32 17.72
N SER A 241 -24.31 21.69 17.68
CA SER A 241 -23.54 21.33 18.86
C SER A 241 -22.79 22.58 19.33
N ASP A 242 -23.22 23.16 20.46
CA ASP A 242 -22.51 24.25 21.14
C ASP A 242 -21.09 23.80 21.50
N GLY A 243 -20.12 24.19 20.67
CA GLY A 243 -18.70 23.92 20.89
C GLY A 243 -18.19 24.74 22.07
N GLU A 244 -17.95 24.07 23.19
CA GLU A 244 -17.37 24.67 24.39
C GLU A 244 -15.93 25.14 24.08
N SER A 245 -15.76 26.44 23.85
CA SER A 245 -14.48 27.01 23.47
C SER A 245 -13.50 26.95 24.65
N LEU A 246 -12.46 26.11 24.53
CA LEU A 246 -11.40 26.05 25.54
C LEU A 246 -10.58 27.35 25.57
N PRO A 247 -10.32 27.93 26.75
CA PRO A 247 -9.56 29.17 26.84
C PRO A 247 -8.12 28.96 26.38
N LEU A 248 -7.63 29.88 25.54
CA LEU A 248 -6.27 29.85 24.95
C LEU A 248 -5.17 29.67 26.02
N THR A 249 -5.40 30.16 27.24
CA THR A 249 -4.49 30.01 28.37
C THR A 249 -4.21 28.54 28.70
N ASP A 250 -5.23 27.70 28.64
CA ASP A 250 -5.14 26.30 29.04
C ASP A 250 -4.42 25.48 27.98
N VAL A 251 -4.64 25.83 26.70
CA VAL A 251 -3.94 25.24 25.55
C VAL A 251 -2.45 25.57 25.61
N VAL A 252 -2.10 26.84 25.84
CA VAL A 252 -0.69 27.28 25.94
C VAL A 252 -0.01 26.64 27.15
N ALA A 253 -0.68 26.54 28.30
CA ALA A 253 -0.15 25.87 29.49
C ALA A 253 0.10 24.38 29.24
N ARG A 254 -0.83 23.69 28.55
CA ARG A 254 -0.71 22.27 28.20
C ARG A 254 0.44 22.04 27.21
N LEU A 255 0.60 22.90 26.21
CA LEU A 255 1.72 22.85 25.27
C LEU A 255 3.06 23.12 25.96
N HIS A 256 3.11 24.08 26.88
CA HIS A 256 4.33 24.39 27.63
C HIS A 256 4.78 23.22 28.51
N ARG A 257 3.85 22.47 29.12
CA ARG A 257 4.18 21.22 29.84
C ARG A 257 4.85 20.17 28.96
N ARG A 258 4.45 20.07 27.68
CA ARG A 258 5.07 19.14 26.70
C ARG A 258 6.40 19.66 26.15
N TYR A 259 6.55 20.99 26.03
CA TYR A 259 7.69 21.62 25.38
C TYR A 259 8.21 22.83 26.18
N PRO A 260 8.83 22.60 27.35
CA PRO A 260 9.27 23.69 28.23
C PRO A 260 10.30 24.62 27.58
N GLN A 261 11.14 24.10 26.68
CA GLN A 261 12.17 24.85 25.97
C GLN A 261 11.65 25.96 25.05
N LEU A 262 10.37 25.91 24.67
CA LEU A 262 9.76 26.91 23.78
C LEU A 262 9.26 28.15 24.53
N ALA A 263 9.26 28.14 25.87
CA ALA A 263 8.82 29.27 26.70
C ALA A 263 7.46 29.88 26.27
N LEU A 264 6.54 29.04 25.80
CA LEU A 264 5.27 29.45 25.17
C LEU A 264 4.41 30.47 25.95
N PRO A 265 4.39 30.48 27.30
CA PRO A 265 3.64 31.48 28.05
C PRO A 265 4.01 32.94 27.73
N GLN A 266 5.22 33.21 27.25
CA GLN A 266 5.65 34.58 26.91
C GLN A 266 4.95 35.17 25.68
N TYR A 267 4.36 34.33 24.83
CA TYR A 267 3.67 34.76 23.61
C TYR A 267 2.17 34.98 23.81
N LEU A 268 1.65 34.73 25.02
CA LEU A 268 0.21 34.73 25.30
C LEU A 268 -0.42 36.12 25.13
N SER A 269 0.30 37.19 25.49
CA SER A 269 -0.11 38.57 25.23
C SER A 269 -0.19 38.86 23.74
N ILE A 270 0.85 38.51 22.98
CA ILE A 270 0.92 38.73 21.52
C ILE A 270 -0.21 37.99 20.81
N LEU A 271 -0.49 36.73 21.19
CA LEU A 271 -1.57 35.94 20.59
C LEU A 271 -2.95 36.54 20.87
N LYS A 272 -3.16 37.10 22.08
CA LYS A 272 -4.40 37.83 22.43
C LYS A 272 -4.54 39.13 21.66
N ASP A 273 -3.46 39.91 21.54
CA ASP A 273 -3.46 41.18 20.82
C ASP A 273 -3.71 40.99 19.32
N GLN A 274 -3.32 39.83 18.76
CA GLN A 274 -3.58 39.44 17.38
C GLN A 274 -4.97 38.82 17.17
N GLY A 275 -5.80 38.71 18.21
CA GLY A 275 -7.15 38.14 18.12
C GLY A 275 -7.17 36.64 17.78
N ILE A 276 -6.08 35.92 18.03
CA ILE A 276 -6.00 34.48 17.74
C ILE A 276 -6.76 33.74 18.84
N VAL A 277 -7.91 33.18 18.49
CA VAL A 277 -8.70 32.30 19.36
C VAL A 277 -8.46 30.85 18.95
N TYR A 278 -8.33 29.95 19.92
CA TYR A 278 -8.26 28.53 19.63
C TYR A 278 -9.65 28.03 19.25
N ALA A 279 -9.84 27.71 17.97
CA ALA A 279 -10.99 26.94 17.52
C ALA A 279 -10.58 25.47 17.56
N GLU A 280 -11.18 24.69 18.47
CA GLU A 280 -11.13 23.24 18.38
C GLU A 280 -11.92 22.87 17.12
N SER A 281 -11.20 22.49 16.06
CA SER A 281 -11.83 21.97 14.85
C SER A 281 -12.43 20.61 15.21
N VAL A 282 -13.75 20.59 15.42
CA VAL A 282 -14.56 19.37 15.54
C VAL A 282 -14.63 18.68 14.18
#